data_AF-A0A6C0P2I9-F1
#
_entry.id   AF-A0A6C0P2I9-F1
#
_cell.length_a   1.000
_cell.length_b   1.000
_cell.length_c   1.000
_cell.angle_alpha   90.00
_cell.angle_beta   90.00
_cell.angle_gamma   90.00
#
_symmetry.space_group_name_H-M   'P 1'
#
loop_
_entity.id
_entity.type
_entity.pdbx_description
1 polymer ?
#
loop_
_entity_poly.entity_id
_entity_poly.type
_entity_poly.pdbx_seq_one_letter_code
_entity_poly.pdbx_strand_id
1 'polypeptide(L)'
;MFAPSAIWQHLKSMGHYLAFSTIFLLAGMVVGATNPALENFMQSQLSGLQNIAQNIDSSSHPTMFLMLFIFLNNVIKAVLVMYLGIFFGVIPIIFLAINGMILGYLIHHTAEQGNDMLFTVIVKGLLPHGILELSAIVIACAYGLRFGKMMLHGAGTLLTRKSGWGKQFEQFVQRTLPVIVLVAVMLVAAAVIESTVTVWLLGE
;
A
#
# COMPACT_ATOMS: atom_id res chain seq x y z
N MET A 1 10.33 -25.37 -3.01
CA MET A 1 10.40 -23.99 -3.55
C MET A 1 9.26 -23.06 -3.11
N PHE A 2 8.20 -23.55 -2.44
CA PHE A 2 7.07 -22.71 -2.00
C PHE A 2 6.57 -23.05 -0.58
N ALA A 3 7.47 -23.44 0.33
CA ALA A 3 7.06 -23.70 1.71
C ALA A 3 6.72 -22.38 2.42
N PRO A 4 5.57 -22.26 3.09
CA PRO A 4 5.21 -21.04 3.85
C PRO A 4 6.29 -20.65 4.87
N SER A 5 6.96 -21.64 5.46
CA SER A 5 8.09 -21.45 6.37
C SER A 5 9.29 -20.74 5.71
N ALA A 6 9.54 -20.99 4.42
CA ALA A 6 10.63 -20.36 3.67
C ALA A 6 10.31 -18.88 3.36
N ILE A 7 9.06 -18.55 3.05
CA ILE A 7 8.60 -17.17 2.85
C ILE A 7 8.74 -16.38 4.16
N TRP A 8 8.32 -16.97 5.28
CA TRP A 8 8.43 -16.35 6.60
C TRP A 8 9.88 -16.10 7.02
N GLN A 9 10.77 -17.08 6.84
CA GLN A 9 12.20 -16.89 7.09
C GLN A 9 12.80 -15.80 6.22
N HIS A 10 12.37 -15.71 4.96
CA HIS A 10 12.83 -14.67 4.05
C HIS A 10 12.34 -13.27 4.47
N LEU A 11 11.08 -13.13 4.90
CA LEU A 11 10.56 -11.87 5.44
C LEU A 11 11.33 -11.45 6.70
N LYS A 12 11.64 -12.38 7.60
CA LYS A 12 12.51 -12.10 8.77
C LYS A 12 13.89 -11.60 8.36
N SER A 13 14.48 -12.18 7.31
CA SER A 13 15.77 -11.69 6.78
C SER A 13 15.69 -10.26 6.22
N MET A 14 14.49 -9.80 5.86
CA MET A 14 14.19 -8.47 5.35
C MET A 14 13.72 -7.48 6.43
N GLY A 15 13.84 -7.82 7.71
CA GLY A 15 13.34 -7.01 8.82
C GLY A 15 13.77 -5.54 8.79
N HIS A 16 15.00 -5.24 8.37
CA HIS A 16 15.49 -3.86 8.23
C HIS A 16 14.74 -3.06 7.16
N TYR A 17 14.42 -3.68 6.00
CA TYR A 17 13.64 -3.01 4.95
C TYR A 17 12.19 -2.83 5.38
N LEU A 18 11.61 -3.83 6.05
CA LEU A 18 10.26 -3.74 6.60
C LEU A 18 10.16 -2.64 7.66
N ALA A 19 11.13 -2.56 8.57
CA ALA A 19 11.22 -1.51 9.58
C ALA A 19 11.37 -0.13 8.92
N PHE A 20 12.26 0.01 7.95
CA PHE A 20 12.45 1.27 7.21
C PHE A 20 11.17 1.69 6.48
N SER A 21 10.51 0.76 5.78
CA SER A 21 9.24 1.02 5.11
C SER A 21 8.14 1.44 6.09
N THR A 22 8.07 0.79 7.24
CA THR A 22 7.10 1.12 8.30
C THR A 22 7.37 2.50 8.87
N ILE A 23 8.64 2.84 9.16
CA ILE A 23 9.03 4.17 9.65
C ILE A 23 8.65 5.26 8.64
N PHE A 24 8.93 5.05 7.36
CA PHE A 24 8.56 6.02 6.32
C PHE A 24 7.04 6.20 6.18
N LEU A 25 6.28 5.10 6.29
CA LEU A 25 4.83 5.17 6.31
C LEU A 25 4.33 5.99 7.50
N LEU A 26 4.83 5.72 8.71
CA LEU A 26 4.45 6.44 9.93
C LEU A 26 4.87 7.91 9.87
N ALA A 27 6.05 8.21 9.36
CA ALA A 27 6.50 9.59 9.12
C ALA A 27 5.55 10.31 8.15
N GLY A 28 5.14 9.63 7.08
CA GLY A 28 4.09 10.11 6.18
C GLY A 28 2.78 10.39 6.91
N MET A 29 2.33 9.49 7.79
CA MET A 29 1.11 9.70 8.60
C MET A 29 1.20 10.94 9.48
N VAL A 30 2.32 11.13 10.18
CA VAL A 30 2.53 12.32 11.01
C VAL A 30 2.48 13.59 10.15
N VAL A 31 3.21 13.60 9.02
CA VAL A 31 3.20 14.74 8.10
C VAL A 31 1.80 15.00 7.55
N GLY A 32 1.06 13.96 7.18
CA GLY A 32 -0.28 14.11 6.64
C GLY A 32 -1.29 14.62 7.65
N ALA A 33 -1.15 14.22 8.90
CA ALA A 33 -1.96 14.70 10.01
C ALA A 33 -1.66 16.18 10.31
N THR A 34 -0.39 16.59 10.36
CA THR A 34 -0.02 17.92 10.85
C THR A 34 0.11 19.00 9.77
N ASN A 35 -0.04 18.67 8.48
CA ASN A 35 0.24 19.61 7.39
C ASN A 35 -1.03 20.30 6.85
N PRO A 36 -1.25 21.60 7.16
CA PRO A 36 -2.46 22.32 6.75
C PRO A 36 -2.56 22.51 5.23
N ALA A 37 -1.43 22.50 4.51
CA ALA A 37 -1.45 22.60 3.05
C ALA A 37 -2.05 21.35 2.40
N LEU A 38 -1.77 20.17 2.99
CA LEU A 38 -2.37 18.92 2.54
C LEU A 38 -3.87 18.89 2.84
N GLU A 39 -4.28 19.39 4.00
CA GLU A 39 -5.69 19.50 4.37
C GLU A 39 -6.48 20.36 3.38
N ASN A 40 -6.00 21.57 3.09
CA ASN A 40 -6.64 22.46 2.11
C ASN A 40 -6.74 21.82 0.72
N PHE A 41 -5.67 21.14 0.28
CA PHE A 41 -5.67 20.41 -0.98
C PHE A 41 -6.71 19.29 -0.98
N MET A 42 -6.74 18.45 0.06
CA MET A 42 -7.70 17.34 0.17
C MET A 42 -9.15 17.81 0.26
N GLN A 43 -9.42 18.88 1.03
CA GLN A 43 -10.77 19.44 1.14
C GLN A 43 -11.28 20.01 -0.20
N SER A 44 -10.40 20.62 -1.00
CA SER A 44 -10.74 21.08 -2.36
C SER A 44 -11.10 19.93 -3.32
N GLN A 45 -10.44 18.77 -3.17
CA GLN A 45 -10.74 17.57 -3.96
C GLN A 45 -12.03 16.90 -3.49
N LEU A 46 -12.23 16.78 -2.17
CA LEU A 46 -13.41 16.16 -1.58
C LEU A 46 -14.68 16.96 -1.87
N SER A 47 -14.63 18.29 -1.84
CA SER A 47 -15.76 19.14 -2.24
C SER A 47 -16.10 19.01 -3.73
N GLY A 48 -15.10 18.84 -4.60
CA GLY A 48 -15.30 18.50 -6.01
C GLY A 48 -15.99 17.14 -6.19
N LEU A 49 -15.61 16.14 -5.39
CA LEU A 49 -16.20 14.79 -5.41
C LEU A 49 -17.60 14.73 -4.78
N GLN A 50 -17.88 15.51 -3.73
CA GLN A 50 -19.21 15.57 -3.09
C GLN A 50 -20.29 16.03 -4.07
N ASN A 51 -19.98 17.00 -4.94
CA ASN A 51 -20.89 17.45 -6.00
C ASN A 51 -21.18 16.35 -7.05
N ILE A 52 -20.25 15.41 -7.23
CA ILE A 52 -20.43 14.27 -8.15
C ILE A 52 -21.17 13.12 -7.44
N ALA A 53 -20.83 12.85 -6.18
CA ALA A 53 -21.45 11.80 -5.37
C ALA A 53 -22.96 12.04 -5.14
N GLN A 54 -23.36 13.30 -4.90
CA GLN A 54 -24.78 13.67 -4.77
C GLN A 54 -25.59 13.41 -6.05
N ASN A 55 -24.94 13.31 -7.22
CA ASN A 55 -25.59 12.99 -8.49
C ASN A 55 -25.62 11.47 -8.79
N ILE A 56 -24.92 10.63 -8.02
CA ILE A 56 -24.73 9.19 -8.31
C ILE A 56 -25.59 8.28 -7.41
N ASP A 57 -26.22 8.83 -6.38
CA ASP A 57 -27.06 8.11 -5.37
C ASP A 57 -28.31 7.38 -5.94
N SER A 58 -28.48 7.35 -7.26
CA SER A 58 -29.61 6.72 -7.97
C SER A 58 -29.29 5.36 -8.60
N SER A 59 -28.06 4.85 -8.50
CA SER A 59 -27.67 3.64 -9.24
C SER A 59 -27.38 2.43 -8.34
N SER A 60 -28.26 1.44 -8.51
CA SER A 60 -28.28 0.15 -7.84
C SER A 60 -27.03 -0.69 -8.13
N HIS A 61 -26.60 -1.43 -7.11
CA HIS A 61 -25.37 -2.23 -6.96
C HIS A 61 -24.70 -2.82 -8.23
N PRO A 62 -23.36 -2.78 -8.23
CA PRO A 62 -22.59 -4.02 -8.38
C PRO A 62 -21.39 -4.07 -7.41
N THR A 63 -21.63 -4.45 -6.16
CA THR A 63 -20.61 -4.58 -5.10
C THR A 63 -19.44 -5.50 -5.47
N MET A 64 -19.69 -6.57 -6.23
CA MET A 64 -18.64 -7.50 -6.64
C MET A 64 -17.69 -6.95 -7.71
N PHE A 65 -18.20 -6.17 -8.66
CA PHE A 65 -17.36 -5.55 -9.70
C PHE A 65 -16.47 -4.46 -9.11
N LEU A 66 -17.03 -3.62 -8.23
CA LEU A 66 -16.30 -2.57 -7.54
C LEU A 66 -15.21 -3.15 -6.62
N MET A 67 -15.53 -4.20 -5.85
CA MET A 67 -14.55 -4.93 -5.03
C MET A 67 -13.42 -5.51 -5.89
N LEU A 68 -13.73 -6.22 -6.97
CA LEU A 68 -12.71 -6.79 -7.86
C LEU A 68 -11.85 -5.69 -8.50
N PHE A 69 -12.46 -4.56 -8.85
CA PHE A 69 -11.76 -3.41 -9.41
C PHE A 69 -10.78 -2.78 -8.41
N ILE A 70 -11.20 -2.52 -7.17
CA ILE A 70 -10.31 -1.98 -6.11
C ILE A 70 -9.19 -2.97 -5.81
N PHE A 71 -9.53 -4.25 -5.64
CA PHE A 71 -8.56 -5.32 -5.42
C PHE A 71 -7.49 -5.36 -6.52
N LEU A 72 -7.92 -5.41 -7.79
CA LEU A 72 -7.01 -5.52 -8.92
C LEU A 72 -6.11 -4.28 -9.01
N ASN A 73 -6.67 -3.09 -8.77
CA ASN A 73 -5.88 -1.85 -8.70
C ASN A 73 -4.81 -1.91 -7.61
N ASN A 74 -5.15 -2.40 -6.41
CA ASN A 74 -4.21 -2.50 -5.30
C ASN A 74 -3.12 -3.54 -5.54
N VAL A 75 -3.46 -4.69 -6.13
CA VAL A 75 -2.45 -5.69 -6.56
C VAL A 75 -1.52 -5.10 -7.61
N ILE A 76 -2.07 -4.43 -8.63
CA ILE A 76 -1.27 -3.79 -9.69
C ILE A 76 -0.35 -2.74 -9.08
N LYS A 77 -0.84 -1.85 -8.21
CA LYS A 77 -0.01 -0.84 -7.52
C LYS A 77 1.11 -1.48 -6.71
N ALA A 78 0.80 -2.53 -5.94
CA ALA A 78 1.80 -3.22 -5.12
C ALA A 78 2.89 -3.90 -5.97
N VAL A 79 2.50 -4.56 -7.06
CA VAL A 79 3.46 -5.17 -8.00
C VAL A 79 4.29 -4.10 -8.70
N LEU A 80 3.65 -3.02 -9.17
CA LEU A 80 4.34 -1.90 -9.81
C LEU A 80 5.36 -1.27 -8.86
N VAL A 81 4.98 -0.92 -7.63
CA VAL A 81 5.91 -0.28 -6.70
C VAL A 81 7.10 -1.17 -6.36
N MET A 82 6.87 -2.48 -6.28
CA MET A 82 7.91 -3.48 -6.04
C MET A 82 8.94 -3.48 -7.18
N TYR A 83 8.52 -3.46 -8.44
CA TYR A 83 9.43 -3.46 -9.60
C TYR A 83 10.00 -2.08 -9.93
N LEU A 84 9.24 -1.01 -9.71
CA LEU A 84 9.72 0.38 -9.82
C LEU A 84 10.79 0.70 -8.76
N GLY A 85 10.99 -0.19 -7.79
CA GLY A 85 12.20 -0.23 -6.97
C GLY A 85 13.51 -0.22 -7.78
N ILE A 86 13.49 -0.64 -9.06
CA ILE A 86 14.63 -0.56 -9.98
C ILE A 86 15.24 0.85 -10.05
N PHE A 87 14.43 1.90 -9.87
CA PHE A 87 14.86 3.30 -9.76
C PHE A 87 15.44 3.60 -8.36
N PHE A 88 16.40 2.77 -7.94
CA PHE A 88 17.15 2.88 -6.69
C PHE A 88 16.30 2.96 -5.41
N GLY A 89 15.07 2.45 -5.46
CA GLY A 89 14.15 2.44 -4.33
C GLY A 89 13.44 3.78 -4.06
N VAL A 90 13.65 4.81 -4.90
CA VAL A 90 13.03 6.13 -4.72
C VAL A 90 11.51 6.05 -4.83
N ILE A 91 11.00 5.31 -5.83
CA ILE A 91 9.56 5.16 -6.05
C ILE A 91 8.84 4.50 -4.84
N PRO A 92 9.33 3.37 -4.29
CA PRO A 92 8.82 2.83 -3.02
C PRO A 92 8.75 3.82 -1.86
N ILE A 93 9.75 4.70 -1.71
CA ILE A 93 9.78 5.69 -0.63
C ILE A 93 8.68 6.72 -0.81
N ILE A 94 8.57 7.29 -2.02
CA ILE A 94 7.53 8.27 -2.36
C ILE A 94 6.16 7.65 -2.16
N PHE A 95 5.96 6.41 -2.61
CA PHE A 95 4.71 5.69 -2.46
C PHE A 95 4.31 5.52 -0.98
N LEU A 96 5.25 5.11 -0.11
CA LEU A 96 5.00 5.01 1.33
C LEU A 96 4.65 6.36 1.94
N ALA A 97 5.37 7.42 1.57
CA ALA A 97 5.11 8.76 2.07
C ALA A 97 3.71 9.23 1.69
N ILE A 98 3.30 9.07 0.43
CA ILE A 98 1.96 9.46 -0.06
C ILE A 98 0.86 8.67 0.66
N ASN A 99 0.98 7.34 0.71
CA ASN A 99 -0.02 6.50 1.40
C ASN A 99 -0.10 6.83 2.89
N GLY A 100 1.04 7.08 3.54
CA GLY A 100 1.10 7.54 4.92
C GLY A 100 0.40 8.88 5.08
N MET A 101 0.71 9.87 4.25
CA MET A 101 0.12 11.20 4.32
C MET A 101 -1.41 11.19 4.16
N ILE A 102 -1.93 10.44 3.18
CA ILE A 102 -3.37 10.30 2.98
C ILE A 102 -4.03 9.69 4.22
N LEU A 103 -3.45 8.62 4.78
CA LEU A 103 -4.00 7.97 5.96
C LEU A 103 -3.94 8.87 7.19
N GLY A 104 -2.83 9.59 7.40
CA GLY A 104 -2.68 10.55 8.49
C GLY A 104 -3.70 11.69 8.43
N TYR A 105 -3.93 12.23 7.24
CA TYR A 105 -4.96 13.23 6.99
C TYR A 105 -6.36 12.70 7.34
N LEU A 106 -6.71 11.51 6.85
CA LEU A 106 -8.03 10.92 7.11
C LEU A 106 -8.29 10.69 8.61
N ILE A 107 -7.27 10.22 9.35
CA ILE A 107 -7.37 10.00 10.81
C ILE A 107 -7.52 11.33 11.56
N HIS A 108 -6.71 12.35 11.23
CA HIS A 108 -6.77 13.64 11.93
C HIS A 108 -8.10 14.37 11.65
N HIS A 109 -8.53 14.42 10.40
CA HIS A 109 -9.73 15.13 10.00
C HIS A 109 -11.00 14.50 10.59
N THR A 110 -11.04 13.16 10.69
CA THR A 110 -12.16 12.46 11.36
C THR A 110 -12.17 12.66 12.86
N ALA A 111 -11.01 12.75 13.51
CA ALA A 111 -10.91 12.99 14.94
C ALA A 111 -11.35 14.43 15.32
N GLU A 112 -11.04 15.43 14.50
CA GLU A 112 -11.37 16.83 14.79
C GLU A 112 -12.83 17.20 14.53
N GLN A 113 -13.45 16.63 13.49
CA GLN A 113 -14.81 17.02 13.13
C GLN A 113 -15.88 16.45 14.07
N GLY A 114 -15.52 15.58 15.02
CA GLY A 114 -16.45 15.02 16.01
C GLY A 114 -17.66 14.31 15.40
N ASN A 115 -17.61 14.01 14.09
CA ASN A 115 -18.74 13.53 13.35
C ASN A 115 -18.74 12.00 13.46
N ASP A 116 -19.40 11.50 14.52
CA ASP A 116 -19.48 10.07 14.86
C ASP A 116 -19.84 9.21 13.65
N MET A 117 -20.62 9.74 12.70
CA MET A 117 -21.00 9.05 11.47
C MET A 117 -19.82 8.88 10.50
N LEU A 118 -19.03 9.94 10.23
CA LEU A 118 -17.84 9.86 9.36
C LEU A 118 -16.72 9.06 10.01
N PHE A 119 -16.52 9.22 11.32
CA PHE A 119 -15.60 8.39 12.09
C PHE A 119 -16.05 6.92 11.99
N THR A 120 -17.33 6.61 12.18
CA THR A 120 -17.85 5.24 12.06
C THR A 120 -17.69 4.67 10.65
N VAL A 121 -17.95 5.44 9.59
CA VAL A 121 -17.81 4.98 8.19
C VAL A 121 -16.34 4.77 7.82
N ILE A 122 -15.43 5.65 8.26
CA ILE A 122 -13.99 5.51 7.96
C ILE A 122 -13.36 4.46 8.87
N VAL A 123 -13.64 4.43 10.16
CA VAL A 123 -13.13 3.41 11.08
C VAL A 123 -13.67 2.04 10.70
N LYS A 124 -14.99 1.87 10.54
CA LYS A 124 -15.56 0.54 10.23
C LYS A 124 -15.41 0.15 8.76
N GLY A 125 -15.33 1.11 7.84
CA GLY A 125 -15.03 0.87 6.43
C GLY A 125 -13.54 0.59 6.22
N LEU A 126 -12.65 1.49 6.65
CA LEU A 126 -11.20 1.49 6.37
C LEU A 126 -10.37 0.57 7.29
N LEU A 127 -10.71 0.37 8.57
CA LEU A 127 -9.87 -0.47 9.46
C LEU A 127 -9.80 -1.95 9.05
N PRO A 128 -10.91 -2.62 8.69
CA PRO A 128 -10.89 -4.07 8.47
C PRO A 128 -9.97 -4.47 7.31
N HIS A 129 -9.96 -3.68 6.23
CA HIS A 129 -9.13 -3.95 5.06
C HIS A 129 -7.82 -3.15 5.06
N GLY A 130 -7.80 -1.96 5.66
CA GLY A 130 -6.64 -1.08 5.71
C GLY A 130 -5.45 -1.69 6.45
N ILE A 131 -5.65 -2.51 7.48
CA ILE A 131 -4.54 -3.20 8.16
C ILE A 131 -3.85 -4.19 7.21
N LEU A 132 -4.62 -4.97 6.46
CA LEU A 132 -4.08 -5.93 5.51
C LEU A 132 -3.44 -5.23 4.30
N GLU A 133 -4.05 -4.16 3.80
CA GLU A 133 -3.52 -3.37 2.70
C GLU A 133 -2.23 -2.65 3.08
N LEU A 134 -2.17 -1.99 4.24
CA LEU A 134 -0.94 -1.33 4.71
C LEU A 134 0.18 -2.34 4.94
N SER A 135 -0.15 -3.52 5.48
CA SER A 135 0.83 -4.61 5.63
C SER A 135 1.35 -5.08 4.26
N ALA A 136 0.45 -5.25 3.29
CA ALA A 136 0.81 -5.64 1.93
C ALA A 136 1.66 -4.57 1.22
N ILE A 137 1.32 -3.29 1.37
CA ILE A 137 2.08 -2.14 0.85
C ILE A 137 3.48 -2.08 1.47
N VAL A 138 3.60 -2.22 2.79
CA VAL A 138 4.90 -2.22 3.49
C VAL A 138 5.77 -3.38 2.97
N ILE A 139 5.21 -4.57 2.81
CA ILE A 139 5.95 -5.71 2.23
C ILE A 139 6.37 -5.40 0.79
N ALA A 140 5.46 -4.93 -0.06
CA ALA A 140 5.76 -4.62 -1.45
C ALA A 140 6.86 -3.55 -1.60
N CYS A 141 6.78 -2.47 -0.82
CA CYS A 141 7.77 -1.41 -0.79
C CYS A 141 9.11 -1.89 -0.22
N ALA A 142 9.12 -2.75 0.81
CA ALA A 142 10.36 -3.31 1.35
C ALA A 142 11.10 -4.16 0.30
N TYR A 143 10.37 -4.89 -0.54
CA TYR A 143 10.96 -5.58 -1.69
C TYR A 143 11.44 -4.61 -2.77
N GLY A 144 10.70 -3.54 -3.06
CA GLY A 144 11.15 -2.48 -3.98
C GLY A 144 12.41 -1.77 -3.50
N LEU A 145 12.54 -1.49 -2.20
CA LEU A 145 13.74 -0.91 -1.61
C LEU A 145 14.94 -1.85 -1.71
N ARG A 146 14.73 -3.14 -1.44
CA ARG A 146 15.76 -4.16 -1.63
C ARG A 146 16.19 -4.24 -3.09
N PHE A 147 15.23 -4.14 -4.02
CA PHE A 147 15.51 -4.11 -5.45
C PHE A 147 16.37 -2.90 -5.81
N GLY A 148 16.02 -1.73 -5.31
CA GLY A 148 16.77 -0.49 -5.49
C GLY A 148 18.22 -0.58 -4.99
N LYS A 149 18.43 -1.15 -3.80
CA LYS A 149 19.78 -1.38 -3.28
C LYS A 149 20.59 -2.33 -4.16
N MET A 150 19.94 -3.35 -4.73
CA MET A 150 20.59 -4.27 -5.67
C MET A 150 20.97 -3.58 -6.98
N MET A 151 20.17 -2.62 -7.46
CA MET A 151 20.52 -1.80 -8.63
C MET A 151 21.67 -0.84 -8.33
N LEU A 152 21.68 -0.20 -7.16
CA LEU A 152 22.79 0.64 -6.71
C LEU A 152 24.10 -0.16 -6.65
N HIS A 153 24.06 -1.36 -6.06
CA HIS A 153 25.23 -2.26 -6.06
C HIS A 153 25.63 -2.69 -7.47
N GLY A 154 24.66 -3.00 -8.33
CA GLY A 154 24.90 -3.36 -9.74
C GLY A 154 25.66 -2.29 -10.50
N ALA A 155 25.19 -1.04 -10.41
CA ALA A 155 25.83 0.13 -11.00
C ALA A 155 27.28 0.29 -10.49
N GLY A 156 27.50 0.13 -9.19
CA GLY A 156 28.85 0.16 -8.59
C GLY A 156 29.74 -1.02 -9.03
N THR A 157 29.17 -2.20 -9.26
CA THR A 157 29.91 -3.38 -9.75
C THR A 157 30.29 -3.29 -11.21
N LEU A 158 29.49 -2.61 -12.04
CA LEU A 158 29.85 -2.28 -13.43
C LEU A 158 31.10 -1.38 -13.48
N LEU A 159 31.21 -0.44 -12.53
CA LEU A 159 32.40 0.41 -12.37
C LEU A 159 33.63 -0.35 -11.84
N THR A 160 33.42 -1.39 -11.03
CA THR A 160 34.51 -2.16 -10.38
C THR A 160 34.78 -3.54 -11.01
N ARG A 161 34.12 -3.87 -12.13
CA ARG A 161 34.27 -5.11 -12.93
C ARG A 161 34.09 -6.44 -12.18
N LYS A 162 33.40 -6.43 -11.03
CA LYS A 162 33.13 -7.66 -10.26
C LYS A 162 32.06 -8.52 -10.93
N SER A 163 32.36 -9.80 -11.16
CA SER A 163 31.40 -10.78 -11.70
C SER A 163 30.47 -11.33 -10.61
N GLY A 164 29.21 -11.63 -10.97
CA GLY A 164 28.25 -12.29 -10.07
C GLY A 164 26.94 -11.55 -9.78
N TRP A 165 26.76 -10.32 -10.27
CA TRP A 165 25.51 -9.56 -10.10
C TRP A 165 24.31 -10.22 -10.80
N GLY A 166 24.50 -10.74 -12.01
CA GLY A 166 23.41 -11.37 -12.78
C GLY A 166 22.76 -12.57 -12.06
N LYS A 167 23.56 -13.42 -11.42
CA LYS A 167 23.04 -14.55 -10.63
C LYS A 167 22.25 -14.10 -9.39
N GLN A 168 22.68 -13.01 -8.74
CA GLN A 168 21.97 -12.43 -7.60
C GLN A 168 20.64 -11.80 -8.04
N PHE A 169 20.63 -11.13 -9.20
CA PHE A 169 19.43 -10.57 -9.80
C PHE A 169 18.40 -11.65 -10.13
N GLU A 170 18.83 -12.71 -10.80
CA GLU A 170 17.97 -13.83 -11.16
C GLU A 170 17.36 -14.51 -9.92
N GLN A 171 18.18 -14.77 -8.90
CA GLN A 171 17.72 -15.32 -7.62
C GLN A 171 16.75 -14.38 -6.90
N PHE A 172 16.94 -13.06 -7.01
CA PHE A 172 16.01 -12.08 -6.46
C PHE A 172 14.66 -12.15 -7.17
N VAL A 173 14.63 -12.08 -8.50
CA VAL A 173 13.39 -12.13 -9.30
C VAL A 173 12.61 -13.42 -9.05
N GLN A 174 13.30 -14.56 -8.99
CA GLN A 174 12.68 -15.86 -8.65
C GLN A 174 12.04 -15.85 -7.26
N ARG A 175 12.62 -15.14 -6.29
CA ARG A 175 12.07 -14.99 -4.94
C ARG A 175 10.99 -13.93 -4.82
N THR A 176 10.84 -13.04 -5.81
CA THR A 176 9.78 -12.04 -5.88
C THR A 176 8.43 -12.67 -6.20
N LEU A 177 8.39 -13.70 -7.06
CA LEU A 177 7.18 -14.43 -7.42
C LEU A 177 6.33 -14.92 -6.23
N PRO A 178 6.86 -15.69 -5.25
CA PRO A 178 6.06 -16.15 -4.11
C PRO A 178 5.55 -15.00 -3.23
N VAL A 179 6.22 -13.84 -3.28
CA VAL A 179 5.86 -12.66 -2.49
C VAL A 179 4.75 -11.89 -3.15
N ILE A 180 4.76 -11.79 -4.49
CA ILE A 180 3.64 -11.25 -5.26
C ILE A 180 2.39 -12.09 -4.97
N VAL A 181 2.51 -13.42 -4.95
CA VAL A 181 1.39 -14.29 -4.58
C VAL A 181 0.92 -14.03 -3.14
N LEU A 182 1.84 -13.90 -2.18
CA LEU A 182 1.50 -13.56 -0.79
C LEU A 182 0.76 -12.21 -0.70
N VAL A 183 1.30 -11.17 -1.33
CA VAL A 183 0.71 -9.82 -1.35
C VAL A 183 -0.66 -9.85 -2.01
N ALA A 184 -0.82 -10.57 -3.12
CA ALA A 184 -2.10 -10.74 -3.78
C ALA A 184 -3.11 -11.44 -2.86
N VAL A 185 -2.72 -12.53 -2.18
CA VAL A 185 -3.59 -13.23 -1.21
C VAL A 185 -3.99 -12.32 -0.05
N MET A 186 -3.05 -11.53 0.50
CA MET A 186 -3.35 -10.55 1.55
C MET A 186 -4.35 -9.49 1.08
N LEU A 187 -4.22 -9.01 -0.16
CA LEU A 187 -5.14 -8.04 -0.75
C LEU A 187 -6.50 -8.65 -1.11
N VAL A 188 -6.55 -9.94 -1.49
CA VAL A 188 -7.83 -10.67 -1.67
C VAL A 188 -8.52 -10.74 -0.31
N ALA A 189 -7.81 -11.13 0.75
CA ALA A 189 -8.36 -11.17 2.09
C ALA A 189 -8.87 -9.79 2.53
N ALA A 190 -8.12 -8.72 2.24
CA ALA A 190 -8.55 -7.34 2.49
C ALA A 190 -9.86 -7.01 1.77
N ALA A 191 -9.97 -7.30 0.47
CA ALA A 191 -11.15 -7.04 -0.35
C ALA A 191 -12.37 -7.88 0.06
N VAL A 192 -12.16 -9.13 0.48
CA VAL A 192 -13.23 -9.99 1.02
C VAL A 192 -13.77 -9.41 2.33
N ILE A 193 -12.88 -8.99 3.23
CA ILE A 193 -13.27 -8.33 4.48
C ILE A 193 -14.01 -7.02 4.16
N GLU A 194 -13.55 -6.23 3.20
CA GLU A 194 -14.24 -5.01 2.76
C GLU A 194 -15.65 -5.33 2.22
N SER A 195 -15.79 -6.29 1.30
CA SER A 195 -17.10 -6.62 0.72
C SER A 195 -18.08 -7.23 1.72
N THR A 196 -17.60 -7.88 2.78
CA THR A 196 -18.46 -8.48 3.81
C THR A 196 -18.80 -7.47 4.89
N VAL A 197 -17.81 -6.72 5.40
CA VAL A 197 -18.02 -5.75 6.48
C VAL A 197 -18.69 -4.49 5.94
N THR A 198 -18.22 -3.90 4.85
CA THR A 198 -18.75 -2.63 4.31
C THR A 198 -20.20 -2.80 3.82
N VAL A 199 -20.55 -3.93 3.19
CA VAL A 199 -21.93 -4.19 2.77
C VAL A 199 -22.85 -4.48 3.95
N TRP A 200 -22.35 -5.17 4.98
CA TRP A 200 -23.13 -5.43 6.20
C TRP A 200 -23.32 -4.16 7.05
N LEU A 201 -22.44 -3.17 6.93
CA LEU A 201 -22.49 -1.92 7.68
C LEU A 201 -23.21 -0.76 6.99
N LEU A 202 -23.21 -0.72 5.65
CA LEU A 202 -23.96 0.24 4.85
C LEU A 202 -25.31 -0.32 4.37
N GLY A 203 -25.57 -1.59 4.65
CA GLY A 203 -26.85 -2.25 4.39
C GLY A 203 -27.74 -2.26 5.63
N GLU A 204 -28.20 -1.08 6.06
CA GLU A 204 -29.56 -0.83 6.58
C GLU A 204 -30.02 0.56 6.16
#